data_AF-A0A453KFN8-F1
#
_entry.id   AF-A0A453KFN8-F1
#
_cell.length_a   1.000
_cell.length_b   1.000
_cell.length_c   1.000
_cell.angle_alpha   90.00
_cell.angle_beta   90.00
_cell.angle_gamma   90.00
#
_symmetry.space_group_name_H-M   'P 1'
#
loop_
_entity.id
_entity.type
_entity.pdbx_description
1 polymer ?
#
loop_
_entity_poly.entity_id
_entity_poly.type
_entity_poly.pdbx_seq_one_letter_code
_entity_poly.pdbx_strand_id
1 'polypeptide(L)'
;GRTVVCTIHQPSIDIFEAFDELMLMKRGGELIYAGPVGHHSCEVIQYFQAIPGVPRIKDNYNPSTWMLEVTSTSMEVQLGADFAQLYRESSMCKDKDMVVKRLSVPVPGTTDLHFATRFPQKFREQFKACLWKQCLSYWRTPSYNLVRFVFITLSCIFFGALFWQQGNINHINDQQSLFTILGCMYGITLFAGINNCQSVMPFISMERSVVYRERFAGMYSPWAYSFAQVLLITLSFFRWIISLLHADVDLSFFWR
;
A
#
# COMPACT_ATOMS: atom_id res chain seq x y z
N GLY A 1 -0.82 -28.70 9.11
CA GLY A 1 0.23 -27.70 9.37
C GLY A 1 0.03 -26.49 8.47
N ARG A 2 0.71 -25.38 8.75
CA ARG A 2 0.81 -24.22 7.86
C ARG A 2 2.27 -24.05 7.46
N THR A 3 2.55 -23.79 6.20
CA THR A 3 3.89 -23.42 5.75
C THR A 3 4.06 -21.92 5.92
N VAL A 4 5.09 -21.50 6.66
CA VAL A 4 5.41 -20.09 6.87
C VAL A 4 6.75 -19.83 6.20
N VAL A 5 6.78 -18.85 5.29
CA VAL A 5 8.00 -18.37 4.65
C VAL A 5 8.10 -16.88 4.97
N CYS A 6 9.22 -16.46 5.53
CA CYS A 6 9.46 -15.08 5.89
C CYS A 6 10.91 -14.70 5.65
N THR A 7 11.15 -13.41 5.41
CA THR A 7 12.48 -12.82 5.41
C THR A 7 12.68 -12.09 6.74
N ILE A 8 13.87 -12.25 7.32
CA ILE A 8 14.18 -11.68 8.64
C ILE A 8 15.53 -10.98 8.55
N HIS A 9 15.58 -9.79 9.15
CA HIS A 9 16.80 -9.04 9.28
C HIS A 9 17.38 -9.23 10.67
N GLN A 10 18.53 -9.92 10.76
CA GLN A 10 19.32 -10.10 11.99
C GLN A 10 18.50 -10.55 13.22
N PRO A 11 17.97 -11.78 13.23
CA PRO A 11 17.22 -12.29 14.38
C PRO A 11 18.10 -12.46 15.61
N SER A 12 17.51 -12.27 16.80
CA SER A 12 18.06 -12.77 18.06
C SER A 12 18.17 -14.30 18.05
N ILE A 13 19.02 -14.86 18.92
CA ILE A 13 19.30 -16.30 18.99
C ILE A 13 18.01 -17.12 19.13
N ASP A 14 17.15 -16.78 20.10
CA ASP A 14 15.90 -17.51 20.36
C ASP A 14 14.96 -17.57 19.13
N ILE A 15 14.92 -16.47 18.36
CA ILE A 15 14.12 -16.39 17.14
C ILE A 15 14.77 -17.22 16.03
N PHE A 16 16.09 -17.16 15.90
CA PHE A 16 16.82 -17.88 14.87
C PHE A 16 16.70 -19.39 15.05
N GLU A 17 16.77 -19.88 16.29
CA GLU A 17 16.61 -21.29 16.64
C GLU A 17 15.17 -21.81 16.49
N ALA A 18 14.18 -20.91 16.41
CA ALA A 18 12.79 -21.30 16.17
C ALA A 18 12.50 -21.70 14.71
N PHE A 19 13.44 -21.50 13.78
CA PHE A 19 13.26 -21.86 12.36
C PHE A 19 13.72 -23.28 12.06
N ASP A 20 12.87 -24.03 11.36
CA ASP A 20 13.20 -25.38 10.90
C ASP A 20 14.25 -25.34 9.76
N GLU A 21 14.04 -24.48 8.76
CA GLU A 21 14.92 -24.33 7.59
C GLU A 21 15.34 -22.87 7.39
N LEU A 22 16.55 -22.68 6.88
CA LEU A 22 17.13 -21.40 6.52
C LEU A 22 17.53 -21.40 5.04
N MET A 23 17.14 -20.35 4.33
CA MET A 23 17.66 -20.03 2.99
C MET A 23 18.44 -18.73 3.07
N LEU A 24 19.76 -18.81 2.89
CA LEU A 24 20.65 -17.65 2.92
C LEU A 24 21.11 -17.31 1.51
N MET A 25 20.97 -16.02 1.15
CA MET A 25 21.37 -15.49 -0.15
C MET A 25 22.42 -14.40 0.02
N LYS A 26 23.39 -14.35 -0.91
CA LYS A 26 24.35 -13.25 -1.00
C LYS A 26 23.84 -12.14 -1.94
N ARG A 27 24.56 -11.02 -1.94
CA ARG A 27 24.29 -9.90 -2.87
C ARG A 27 24.37 -10.42 -4.31
N GLY A 28 23.34 -10.11 -5.10
CA GLY A 28 23.17 -10.68 -6.45
C GLY A 28 22.06 -11.72 -6.53
N GLY A 29 21.46 -12.12 -5.40
CA GLY A 29 20.34 -13.06 -5.35
C GLY A 29 20.76 -14.52 -5.52
N GLU A 30 22.05 -14.81 -5.30
CA GLU A 30 22.57 -16.17 -5.35
C GLU A 30 22.49 -16.83 -3.98
N LEU A 31 22.05 -18.08 -3.97
CA LEU A 31 21.92 -18.89 -2.76
C LEU A 31 23.30 -19.39 -2.32
N ILE A 32 23.59 -19.26 -1.03
CA ILE A 32 24.85 -19.71 -0.42
C ILE A 32 24.64 -20.78 0.65
N TYR A 33 23.40 -20.95 1.11
CA TYR A 33 22.98 -22.02 2.02
C TYR A 33 21.47 -22.25 1.91
N ALA A 34 21.03 -23.50 1.83
CA ALA A 34 19.62 -23.87 2.03
C ALA A 34 19.50 -25.23 2.73
N GLY A 35 19.24 -25.17 4.02
CA GLY A 35 19.26 -26.35 4.88
C GLY A 35 18.60 -26.11 6.23
N PRO A 36 18.53 -27.14 7.07
CA PRO A 36 17.99 -27.03 8.42
C PRO A 36 18.88 -26.13 9.29
N VAL A 37 18.29 -25.33 10.17
CA VAL A 37 19.11 -24.54 11.12
C VAL A 37 19.86 -25.46 12.09
N GLY A 38 19.20 -26.53 12.53
CA GLY A 38 19.73 -27.48 13.50
C GLY A 38 19.61 -26.98 14.94
N HIS A 39 19.76 -27.88 15.91
CA HIS A 39 19.73 -27.53 17.32
C HIS A 39 20.93 -26.63 17.66
N HIS A 40 20.69 -25.49 18.31
CA HIS A 40 21.70 -24.45 18.54
C HIS A 40 22.43 -24.00 17.26
N SER A 41 21.73 -23.95 16.12
CA SER A 41 22.29 -23.52 14.83
C SER A 41 23.49 -24.35 14.33
N CYS A 42 23.63 -25.59 14.81
CA CYS A 42 24.83 -26.39 14.59
C CYS A 42 25.08 -26.72 13.11
N GLU A 43 24.04 -27.00 12.33
CA GLU A 43 24.14 -27.38 10.92
C GLU A 43 24.66 -26.22 10.06
N VAL A 44 24.15 -25.01 10.31
CA VAL A 44 24.60 -23.79 9.64
C VAL A 44 26.05 -23.49 9.99
N ILE A 45 26.39 -23.58 11.28
CA ILE A 45 27.75 -23.32 11.77
C ILE A 45 28.74 -24.31 11.17
N GLN A 46 28.42 -25.61 11.18
CA GLN A 46 29.29 -26.66 10.64
C GLN A 46 29.52 -26.48 9.14
N TYR A 47 28.47 -26.13 8.38
CA TYR A 47 28.59 -25.90 6.94
C TYR A 47 29.60 -24.79 6.62
N PHE A 48 29.47 -23.62 7.25
CA PHE A 48 30.38 -22.51 6.97
C PHE A 48 31.78 -22.73 7.56
N GLN A 49 31.91 -23.41 8.71
CA GLN A 49 33.21 -23.74 9.28
C GLN A 49 33.97 -24.83 8.51
N ALA A 50 33.30 -25.63 7.69
CA ALA A 50 33.95 -26.58 6.80
C ALA A 50 34.70 -25.89 5.65
N ILE A 51 34.40 -24.62 5.36
CA ILE A 51 35.06 -23.85 4.31
C ILE A 51 36.42 -23.34 4.83
N PRO A 52 37.53 -23.63 4.14
CA PRO A 52 38.85 -23.20 4.56
C PRO A 52 38.96 -21.68 4.73
N GLY A 53 39.47 -21.25 5.89
CA GLY A 53 39.73 -19.84 6.20
C GLY A 53 38.56 -19.10 6.86
N VAL A 54 37.36 -19.69 6.94
CA VAL A 54 36.24 -19.10 7.70
C VAL A 54 36.56 -19.10 9.20
N PRO A 55 36.45 -17.95 9.90
CA PRO A 55 36.72 -17.89 11.33
C PRO A 55 35.66 -18.67 12.11
N ARG A 56 36.09 -19.44 13.11
CA ARG A 56 35.18 -20.15 14.02
C ARG A 56 34.33 -19.15 14.81
N ILE A 57 33.10 -19.55 15.10
CA ILE A 57 32.20 -18.77 15.96
C ILE A 57 32.77 -18.72 17.38
N LYS A 58 32.64 -17.56 18.03
CA LYS A 58 33.04 -17.40 19.43
C LYS A 58 31.93 -17.92 20.35
N ASP A 59 32.31 -18.38 21.53
CA ASP A 59 31.34 -18.78 22.55
C ASP A 59 30.42 -17.61 22.91
N ASN A 60 29.13 -17.91 23.09
CA ASN A 60 28.06 -16.92 23.36
C ASN A 60 27.88 -15.84 22.27
N TYR A 61 28.34 -16.08 21.04
CA TYR A 61 28.10 -15.18 19.93
C TYR A 61 26.85 -15.59 19.13
N ASN A 62 26.09 -14.60 18.65
CA ASN A 62 24.85 -14.86 17.92
C ASN A 62 25.16 -15.52 16.56
N PRO A 63 24.68 -16.75 16.30
CA PRO A 63 24.93 -17.45 15.04
C PRO A 63 24.43 -16.69 13.82
N SER A 64 23.31 -15.97 13.93
CA SER A 64 22.75 -15.21 12.80
C SER A 64 23.65 -14.02 12.43
N THR A 65 24.27 -13.37 13.42
CA THR A 65 25.22 -12.27 13.24
C THR A 65 26.53 -12.79 12.66
N TRP A 66 27.09 -13.84 13.27
CA TRP A 66 28.31 -14.49 12.80
C TRP A 66 28.19 -14.94 11.35
N MET A 67 27.09 -15.60 11.00
CA MET A 67 26.82 -16.08 9.65
C MET A 67 26.87 -14.93 8.63
N LEU A 68 26.21 -13.80 8.91
CA LEU A 68 26.20 -12.65 8.00
C LEU A 68 27.59 -11.99 7.87
N GLU A 69 28.39 -12.01 8.94
CA GLU A 69 29.77 -11.50 8.92
C GLU A 69 30.69 -12.37 8.05
N VAL A 70 30.63 -13.70 8.23
CA VAL A 70 31.48 -14.64 7.48
C VAL A 70 31.09 -14.75 6.02
N THR A 71 29.81 -14.51 5.69
CA THR A 71 29.31 -14.49 4.31
C THR A 71 29.33 -13.09 3.68
N SER A 72 30.02 -12.13 4.30
CA SER A 72 30.15 -10.78 3.76
C SER A 72 31.03 -10.76 2.51
N THR A 73 30.78 -9.81 1.59
CA THR A 73 31.59 -9.64 0.36
C THR A 73 33.06 -9.39 0.67
N SER A 74 33.37 -8.71 1.77
CA SER A 74 34.75 -8.49 2.24
C SER A 74 35.45 -9.80 2.60
N MET A 75 34.75 -10.72 3.29
CA MET A 75 35.30 -12.03 3.64
C MET A 75 35.49 -12.90 2.40
N GLU A 76 34.54 -12.85 1.46
CA GLU A 76 34.60 -13.58 0.18
C GLU A 76 35.88 -13.21 -0.62
N VAL A 77 36.19 -11.92 -0.71
CA VAL A 77 37.41 -11.42 -1.37
C VAL A 77 38.67 -11.83 -0.61
N GLN A 78 38.65 -11.78 0.73
CA GLN A 78 39.79 -12.18 1.56
C GLN A 78 40.11 -13.69 1.43
N LEU A 79 39.07 -14.52 1.32
CA LEU A 79 39.19 -15.96 1.18
C LEU A 79 39.48 -16.38 -0.28
N GLY A 80 39.23 -15.50 -1.25
CA GLY A 80 39.35 -15.82 -2.67
C GLY A 80 38.41 -16.94 -3.13
N ALA A 81 37.28 -17.12 -2.44
CA ALA A 81 36.33 -18.20 -2.65
C ALA A 81 34.93 -17.66 -2.89
N ASP A 82 34.21 -18.17 -3.89
CA ASP A 82 32.82 -17.79 -4.14
C ASP A 82 31.86 -18.74 -3.38
N PHE A 83 31.17 -18.21 -2.37
CA PHE A 83 30.24 -18.99 -1.56
C PHE A 83 29.07 -19.56 -2.35
N ALA A 84 28.63 -18.88 -3.41
CA ALA A 84 27.55 -19.36 -4.27
C ALA A 84 28.01 -20.54 -5.13
N GLN A 85 29.25 -20.50 -5.62
CA GLN A 85 29.84 -21.63 -6.34
C GLN A 85 30.03 -22.84 -5.41
N LEU A 86 30.57 -22.62 -4.21
CA LEU A 86 30.72 -23.68 -3.19
C LEU A 86 29.38 -24.33 -2.87
N TYR A 87 28.31 -23.54 -2.71
CA TYR A 87 26.97 -24.08 -2.50
C TYR A 87 26.47 -24.91 -3.68
N ARG A 88 26.64 -24.44 -4.93
CA ARG A 88 26.23 -25.20 -6.13
C ARG A 88 26.95 -26.54 -6.27
N GLU A 89 28.22 -26.59 -5.89
CA GLU A 89 29.04 -27.82 -5.96
C GLU A 89 28.76 -28.78 -4.79
N SER A 90 28.23 -28.26 -3.67
CA SER A 90 27.91 -29.02 -2.46
C SER A 90 26.86 -30.12 -2.69
N SER A 91 26.89 -31.16 -1.84
CA SER A 91 25.84 -32.18 -1.80
C SER A 91 24.48 -31.59 -1.43
N MET A 92 24.45 -30.56 -0.58
CA MET A 92 23.22 -29.91 -0.12
C MET A 92 22.37 -29.37 -1.28
N CYS A 93 23.00 -28.72 -2.26
CA CYS A 93 22.29 -28.24 -3.45
C CYS A 93 21.73 -29.41 -4.28
N LYS A 94 22.52 -30.48 -4.47
CA LYS A 94 22.11 -31.67 -5.23
C LYS A 94 20.94 -32.40 -4.57
N ASP A 95 20.96 -32.52 -3.25
CA ASP A 95 19.91 -33.16 -2.48
C ASP A 95 18.60 -32.35 -2.54
N LYS A 96 18.68 -31.02 -2.42
CA LYS A 96 17.52 -30.13 -2.56
C LYS A 96 16.96 -30.15 -3.99
N ASP A 97 17.81 -30.15 -5.02
CA ASP A 97 17.38 -30.29 -6.41
C ASP A 97 16.68 -31.63 -6.67
N MET A 98 17.17 -32.72 -6.08
CA MET A 98 16.51 -34.03 -6.15
C MET A 98 15.13 -34.01 -5.47
N VAL A 99 15.02 -33.39 -4.29
CA VAL A 99 13.74 -33.23 -3.59
C VAL A 99 12.76 -32.39 -4.41
N VAL A 100 13.21 -31.27 -4.99
CA VAL A 100 12.37 -30.42 -5.84
C VAL A 100 11.91 -31.19 -7.08
N LYS A 101 12.80 -31.93 -7.75
CA LYS A 101 12.42 -32.78 -8.90
C LYS A 101 11.38 -33.83 -8.49
N ARG A 102 11.56 -34.50 -7.35
CA ARG A 102 10.62 -35.49 -6.83
C ARG A 102 9.25 -34.87 -6.51
N LEU A 103 9.22 -33.68 -5.90
CA LEU A 103 7.99 -33.00 -5.49
C LEU A 103 7.32 -32.23 -6.64
N SER A 104 8.04 -31.95 -7.73
CA SER A 104 7.49 -31.32 -8.93
C SER A 104 6.53 -32.24 -9.70
N VAL A 105 6.61 -33.56 -9.49
CA VAL A 105 5.67 -34.52 -10.05
C VAL A 105 4.56 -34.75 -9.02
N PRO A 106 3.32 -34.32 -9.31
CA PRO A 106 2.21 -34.49 -8.38
C PRO A 106 1.90 -35.98 -8.20
N VAL A 107 1.45 -36.34 -6.99
CA VAL A 107 1.06 -37.72 -6.69
C VAL A 107 -0.16 -38.10 -7.55
N PRO A 108 -0.18 -39.28 -8.18
CA PRO A 108 -1.33 -39.70 -8.98
C PRO A 108 -2.62 -39.64 -8.17
N GLY A 109 -3.62 -38.91 -8.67
CA GLY A 109 -4.90 -38.71 -7.99
C GLY A 109 -4.99 -37.45 -7.11
N THR A 110 -3.92 -36.65 -6.99
CA THR A 110 -4.00 -35.33 -6.36
C THR A 110 -4.31 -34.25 -7.37
N THR A 111 -5.24 -33.35 -7.04
CA THR A 111 -5.54 -32.14 -7.83
C THR A 111 -4.82 -30.95 -7.23
N ASP A 112 -4.37 -30.03 -8.09
CA ASP A 112 -3.79 -28.76 -7.66
C ASP A 112 -4.75 -27.99 -6.75
N LEU A 113 -4.17 -27.20 -5.83
CA LEU A 113 -4.93 -26.32 -4.96
C LEU A 113 -5.59 -25.21 -5.81
N HIS A 114 -6.85 -25.43 -6.18
CA HIS A 114 -7.63 -24.47 -6.95
C HIS A 114 -8.61 -23.72 -6.06
N PHE A 115 -8.46 -22.40 -5.97
CA PHE A 115 -9.46 -21.54 -5.34
C PHE A 115 -10.58 -21.24 -6.35
N ALA A 116 -11.81 -21.60 -6.03
CA ALA A 116 -12.96 -21.40 -6.92
C ALA A 116 -13.20 -19.93 -7.30
N THR A 117 -12.78 -19.00 -6.45
CA THR A 117 -12.93 -17.55 -6.68
C THR A 117 -11.63 -16.82 -6.39
N ARG A 118 -11.35 -15.79 -7.20
CA ARG A 118 -10.20 -14.88 -6.99
C ARG A 118 -10.27 -14.13 -5.66
N PHE A 119 -11.48 -13.86 -5.18
CA PHE A 119 -11.72 -13.16 -3.92
C PHE A 119 -12.57 -14.02 -2.98
N PRO A 120 -12.42 -13.88 -1.65
CA PRO A 120 -13.18 -14.68 -0.69
C PRO A 120 -14.69 -14.40 -0.69
N GLN A 121 -15.10 -13.19 -1.06
CA GLN A 121 -16.49 -12.72 -0.96
C GLN A 121 -17.04 -12.24 -2.30
N LYS A 122 -18.37 -12.18 -2.40
CA LYS A 122 -19.08 -11.64 -3.58
C LYS A 122 -18.84 -10.14 -3.73
N PHE A 123 -18.94 -9.63 -4.96
CA PHE A 123 -18.69 -8.20 -5.28
C PHE A 123 -19.53 -7.21 -4.43
N ARG A 124 -20.79 -7.54 -4.13
CA ARG A 124 -21.68 -6.69 -3.32
C ARG A 124 -21.15 -6.47 -1.90
N GLU A 125 -20.66 -7.53 -1.25
CA GLU A 125 -20.09 -7.43 0.10
C GLU A 125 -18.77 -6.68 0.09
N GLN A 126 -17.93 -6.90 -0.93
CA GLN A 126 -16.71 -6.13 -1.12
C GLN A 126 -17.02 -4.63 -1.27
N PHE A 127 -18.00 -4.27 -2.10
CA PHE A 127 -18.41 -2.89 -2.31
C PHE A 127 -18.96 -2.26 -1.03
N LYS A 128 -19.84 -2.96 -0.31
CA LYS A 128 -20.39 -2.51 0.98
C LYS A 128 -19.30 -2.27 2.01
N ALA A 129 -18.33 -3.19 2.11
CA ALA A 129 -17.20 -3.05 3.03
C ALA A 129 -16.28 -1.88 2.65
N CYS A 130 -15.97 -1.71 1.36
CA CYS A 130 -15.20 -0.57 0.87
C CYS A 130 -15.90 0.77 1.16
N LEU A 131 -17.20 0.85 0.88
CA LEU A 131 -18.00 2.05 1.13
C LEU A 131 -18.06 2.38 2.63
N TRP A 132 -18.30 1.38 3.47
CA TRP A 132 -18.27 1.55 4.92
C TRP A 132 -16.90 2.07 5.40
N LYS A 133 -15.81 1.45 4.94
CA LYS A 133 -14.44 1.84 5.29
C LYS A 133 -14.16 3.30 4.91
N GLN A 134 -14.53 3.69 3.68
CA GLN A 134 -14.31 5.05 3.17
C GLN A 134 -15.18 6.07 3.91
N CYS A 135 -16.46 5.77 4.18
CA CYS A 135 -17.34 6.63 4.98
C CYS A 135 -16.74 6.88 6.37
N LEU A 136 -16.23 5.83 7.00
CA LEU A 136 -15.61 5.92 8.32
C LEU A 136 -14.28 6.70 8.29
N SER A 137 -13.43 6.44 7.29
CA SER A 137 -12.16 7.16 7.04
C SER A 137 -12.41 8.66 6.85
N TYR A 138 -13.40 8.99 6.02
CA TYR A 138 -13.81 10.36 5.73
C TYR A 138 -14.34 11.08 6.98
N TRP A 139 -15.20 10.42 7.77
CA TRP A 139 -15.75 10.99 9.01
C TRP A 139 -14.69 11.19 10.10
N ARG A 140 -13.72 10.26 10.20
CA ARG A 140 -12.63 10.32 11.20
C ARG A 140 -11.50 11.28 10.82
N THR A 141 -11.57 11.94 9.67
CA THR A 141 -10.59 12.94 9.22
C THR A 141 -11.20 14.34 9.23
N PRO A 142 -11.47 14.93 10.42
CA PRO A 142 -12.16 16.22 10.53
C PRO A 142 -11.33 17.39 10.00
N SER A 143 -10.00 17.32 10.06
CA SER A 143 -9.09 18.35 9.55
C SER A 143 -9.28 18.59 8.05
N TYR A 144 -9.42 17.51 7.28
CA TYR A 144 -9.67 17.57 5.84
C TYR A 144 -11.00 18.26 5.53
N ASN A 145 -12.07 17.86 6.22
CA ASN A 145 -13.40 18.42 6.02
C ASN A 145 -13.45 19.89 6.42
N LEU A 146 -12.85 20.25 7.56
CA LEU A 146 -12.83 21.61 8.07
C LEU A 146 -12.13 22.58 7.11
N VAL A 147 -10.94 22.23 6.60
CA VAL A 147 -10.21 23.07 5.64
C VAL A 147 -11.05 23.29 4.39
N ARG A 148 -11.72 22.25 3.88
CA ARG A 148 -12.61 22.36 2.73
C ARG A 148 -13.80 23.29 3.01
N PHE A 149 -14.44 23.15 4.17
CA PHE A 149 -15.55 24.03 4.56
C PHE A 149 -15.11 25.49 4.64
N VAL A 150 -14.05 25.79 5.39
CA VAL A 150 -13.55 27.16 5.55
C VAL A 150 -13.17 27.77 4.21
N PHE A 151 -12.40 27.03 3.39
CA PHE A 151 -11.95 27.53 2.10
C PHE A 151 -13.11 27.83 1.15
N ILE A 152 -14.11 26.94 1.07
CA ILE A 152 -15.24 27.18 0.19
C ILE A 152 -16.12 28.32 0.70
N THR A 153 -16.39 28.40 2.01
CA THR A 153 -17.16 29.52 2.58
C THR A 153 -16.48 30.86 2.30
N LEU A 154 -15.17 30.97 2.49
CA LEU A 154 -14.42 32.18 2.15
C LEU A 154 -14.46 32.49 0.64
N SER A 155 -14.37 31.46 -0.21
CA SER A 155 -14.47 31.62 -1.66
C SER A 155 -15.86 32.11 -2.10
N CYS A 156 -16.92 31.58 -1.49
CA CYS A 156 -18.30 32.00 -1.74
C CYS A 156 -18.51 33.47 -1.33
N ILE A 157 -18.01 33.88 -0.16
CA ILE A 157 -18.10 35.29 0.29
C ILE A 157 -17.31 36.20 -0.67
N PHE A 158 -16.11 35.79 -1.07
CA PHE A 158 -15.28 36.55 -2.00
C PHE A 158 -15.97 36.75 -3.35
N PHE A 159 -16.45 35.68 -3.99
CA PHE A 159 -17.16 35.80 -5.27
C PHE A 159 -18.52 36.49 -5.15
N GLY A 160 -19.23 36.31 -4.02
CA GLY A 160 -20.47 37.01 -3.73
C GLY A 160 -20.26 38.53 -3.61
N ALA A 161 -19.16 38.96 -2.99
CA ALA A 161 -18.78 40.38 -2.93
C ALA A 161 -18.32 40.91 -4.29
N LEU A 162 -17.55 40.13 -5.04
CA LEU A 162 -16.99 40.52 -6.34
C LEU A 162 -18.08 40.74 -7.40
N PHE A 163 -19.14 39.93 -7.36
CA PHE A 163 -20.25 39.99 -8.31
C PHE A 163 -21.54 40.55 -7.71
N TRP A 164 -21.42 41.29 -6.61
CA TRP A 164 -22.55 41.90 -5.92
C TRP A 164 -23.37 42.76 -6.88
N GLN A 165 -24.68 42.50 -6.97
CA GLN A 165 -25.64 43.21 -7.82
C GLN A 165 -25.41 43.12 -9.36
N GLN A 166 -24.44 42.34 -9.84
CA GLN A 166 -24.15 42.22 -11.28
C GLN A 166 -25.25 41.47 -12.07
N GLY A 167 -26.17 40.78 -11.40
CA GLY A 167 -27.28 40.03 -11.98
C GLY A 167 -28.63 40.75 -12.00
N ASN A 168 -28.68 42.06 -11.75
CA ASN A 168 -29.95 42.79 -11.68
C ASN A 168 -30.61 42.91 -13.07
N ILE A 169 -31.70 42.16 -13.28
CA ILE A 169 -32.40 42.00 -14.56
C ILE A 169 -32.83 43.34 -15.17
N ASN A 170 -33.10 44.34 -14.34
CA ASN A 170 -33.53 45.68 -14.78
C ASN A 170 -32.42 46.51 -15.46
N HIS A 171 -31.14 46.11 -15.34
CA HIS A 171 -29.99 46.75 -15.98
C HIS A 171 -29.40 45.93 -17.14
N ILE A 172 -29.98 44.78 -17.48
CA ILE A 172 -29.52 43.91 -18.56
C ILE A 172 -30.12 44.37 -19.88
N ASN A 173 -29.66 45.51 -20.40
CA ASN A 173 -30.05 45.99 -21.73
C ASN A 173 -28.85 46.15 -22.67
N ASP A 174 -27.64 45.83 -22.20
CA ASP A 174 -26.39 46.04 -22.92
C ASP A 174 -25.63 44.72 -23.13
N GLN A 175 -25.07 44.54 -24.33
CA GLN A 175 -24.29 43.36 -24.72
C GLN A 175 -23.11 43.12 -23.78
N GLN A 176 -22.51 44.20 -23.26
CA GLN A 176 -21.41 44.14 -22.30
C GLN A 176 -21.83 43.51 -20.96
N SER A 177 -23.04 43.79 -20.47
CA SER A 177 -23.55 43.20 -19.22
C SER A 177 -23.76 41.69 -19.34
N LEU A 178 -24.23 41.21 -20.50
CA LEU A 178 -24.36 39.78 -20.79
C LEU A 178 -22.99 39.09 -20.82
N PHE A 179 -21.99 39.69 -21.47
CA PHE A 179 -20.62 39.15 -21.46
C PHE A 179 -20.03 39.10 -20.05
N THR A 180 -20.30 40.11 -19.21
CA THR A 180 -19.86 40.09 -17.81
C THR A 180 -20.49 38.93 -17.05
N ILE A 181 -21.80 38.72 -17.13
CA ILE A 181 -22.49 37.62 -16.44
C ILE A 181 -21.95 36.25 -16.89
N LEU A 182 -21.80 36.04 -18.20
CA LEU A 182 -21.24 34.81 -18.74
C LEU A 182 -19.79 34.58 -18.28
N GLY A 183 -18.99 35.64 -18.23
CA GLY A 183 -17.62 35.60 -17.69
C GLY A 183 -17.58 35.24 -16.20
N CYS A 184 -18.52 35.75 -15.41
CA CYS A 184 -18.66 35.42 -13.99
C CYS A 184 -19.01 33.94 -13.80
N MET A 185 -20.02 33.44 -14.53
CA MET A 185 -20.43 32.03 -14.48
C MET A 185 -19.29 31.10 -14.89
N TYR A 186 -18.56 31.45 -15.95
CA TYR A 186 -17.40 30.69 -16.40
C TYR A 186 -16.28 30.67 -15.35
N GLY A 187 -15.95 31.84 -14.79
CA GLY A 187 -14.91 31.98 -13.76
C GLY A 187 -15.21 31.18 -12.49
N ILE A 188 -16.45 31.25 -11.98
CA ILE A 188 -16.88 30.48 -10.80
C ILE A 188 -16.83 28.98 -11.10
N THR A 189 -17.31 28.55 -12.26
CA THR A 189 -17.35 27.13 -12.64
C THR A 189 -15.94 26.54 -12.74
N LEU A 190 -15.02 27.25 -13.41
CA LEU A 190 -13.63 26.82 -13.51
C LEU A 190 -12.94 26.79 -12.15
N PHE A 191 -13.09 27.86 -11.36
CA PHE A 191 -12.46 27.95 -10.06
C PHE A 191 -12.97 26.84 -9.13
N ALA A 192 -14.28 26.63 -9.07
CA ALA A 192 -14.87 25.55 -8.28
C ALA A 192 -14.39 24.17 -8.75
N GLY A 193 -14.34 23.92 -10.07
CA GLY A 193 -13.87 22.64 -10.62
C GLY A 193 -12.42 22.33 -10.23
N ILE A 194 -11.50 23.28 -10.44
CA ILE A 194 -10.08 23.10 -10.13
C ILE A 194 -9.86 22.86 -8.63
N ASN A 195 -10.47 23.68 -7.78
CA ASN A 195 -10.29 23.57 -6.33
C ASN A 195 -10.88 22.27 -5.76
N ASN A 196 -12.03 21.81 -6.28
CA ASN A 196 -12.58 20.51 -5.88
C ASN A 196 -11.63 19.37 -6.24
N CYS A 197 -11.05 19.37 -7.46
CA CYS A 197 -10.07 18.36 -7.87
C CYS A 197 -8.79 18.39 -7.00
N GLN A 198 -8.24 19.57 -6.73
CA GLN A 198 -7.05 19.73 -5.90
C GLN A 198 -7.29 19.28 -4.45
N SER A 199 -8.47 19.55 -3.91
CA SER A 199 -8.81 19.15 -2.54
C SER A 199 -8.78 17.63 -2.34
N VAL A 200 -9.05 16.83 -3.37
CA VAL A 200 -9.10 15.36 -3.22
C VAL A 200 -7.71 14.71 -3.27
N MET A 201 -6.71 15.36 -3.88
CA MET A 201 -5.35 14.84 -4.04
C MET A 201 -4.67 14.36 -2.73
N PRO A 202 -4.62 15.16 -1.64
CA PRO A 202 -3.94 14.73 -0.42
C PRO A 202 -4.61 13.51 0.23
N PHE A 203 -5.95 13.45 0.18
CA PHE A 203 -6.71 12.32 0.70
C PHE A 203 -6.40 11.03 -0.08
N ILE A 204 -6.41 11.09 -1.42
CA ILE A 204 -6.05 9.94 -2.27
C ILE A 204 -4.59 9.52 -2.03
N SER A 205 -3.66 10.46 -1.91
CA SER A 205 -2.25 10.17 -1.71
C SER A 205 -2.00 9.34 -0.43
N MET A 206 -2.69 9.70 0.65
CA MET A 206 -2.64 8.97 1.92
C MET A 206 -3.21 7.56 1.80
N GLU A 207 -4.42 7.41 1.23
CA GLU A 207 -5.09 6.11 1.12
C GLU A 207 -4.41 5.17 0.10
N ARG A 208 -3.72 5.71 -0.91
CA ARG A 208 -3.08 4.94 -1.98
C ARG A 208 -2.14 3.85 -1.45
N SER A 209 -1.34 4.14 -0.43
CA SER A 209 -0.41 3.16 0.17
C SER A 209 -1.15 1.95 0.75
N VAL A 210 -2.26 2.22 1.44
CA VAL A 210 -3.13 1.21 2.06
C VAL A 210 -3.83 0.39 0.98
N VAL A 211 -4.38 1.03 -0.05
CA VAL A 211 -5.07 0.37 -1.16
C VAL A 211 -4.13 -0.58 -1.90
N TYR A 212 -2.88 -0.19 -2.16
CA TYR A 212 -1.91 -1.08 -2.78
C TYR A 212 -1.66 -2.32 -1.93
N ARG A 213 -1.43 -2.15 -0.62
CA ARG A 213 -1.22 -3.26 0.30
C ARG A 213 -2.41 -4.23 0.32
N GLU A 214 -3.63 -3.70 0.42
CA GLU A 214 -4.86 -4.50 0.44
C GLU A 214 -5.13 -5.21 -0.90
N ARG A 215 -4.75 -4.57 -2.03
CA ARG A 215 -4.85 -5.15 -3.37
C ARG A 215 -3.84 -6.28 -3.56
N PHE A 216 -2.61 -6.14 -3.09
CA PHE A 216 -1.60 -7.20 -3.14
C PHE A 216 -1.97 -8.39 -2.25
N ALA A 217 -2.62 -8.13 -1.11
CA ALA A 217 -3.18 -9.18 -0.26
C ALA A 217 -4.45 -9.85 -0.84
N GLY A 218 -4.97 -9.39 -1.98
CA GLY A 218 -6.14 -9.98 -2.62
C GLY A 218 -7.45 -9.82 -1.83
N MET A 219 -7.58 -8.76 -1.03
CA MET A 219 -8.75 -8.60 -0.14
C MET A 219 -10.05 -8.27 -0.89
N TYR A 220 -9.99 -7.43 -1.93
CA TYR A 220 -11.14 -7.01 -2.72
C TYR A 220 -10.76 -6.61 -4.15
N SER A 221 -11.76 -6.55 -5.03
CA SER A 221 -11.62 -6.10 -6.41
C SER A 221 -11.34 -4.60 -6.51
N PRO A 222 -10.40 -4.14 -7.35
CA PRO A 222 -10.14 -2.71 -7.58
C PRO A 222 -11.41 -1.93 -7.95
N TRP A 223 -12.31 -2.55 -8.70
CA TRP A 223 -13.58 -1.95 -9.10
C TRP A 223 -14.49 -1.67 -7.91
N ALA A 224 -14.56 -2.57 -6.93
CA ALA A 224 -15.38 -2.38 -5.73
C ALA A 224 -14.92 -1.15 -4.94
N TYR A 225 -13.60 -0.94 -4.84
CA TYR A 225 -13.02 0.25 -4.21
C TYR A 225 -13.28 1.53 -5.01
N SER A 226 -13.04 1.51 -6.33
CA SER A 226 -13.21 2.70 -7.18
C SER A 226 -14.66 3.20 -7.19
N PHE A 227 -15.64 2.31 -7.31
CA PHE A 227 -17.05 2.70 -7.25
C PHE A 227 -17.44 3.24 -5.88
N ALA A 228 -16.95 2.64 -4.80
CA ALA A 228 -17.21 3.14 -3.45
C ALA A 228 -16.65 4.56 -3.28
N GLN A 229 -15.45 4.80 -3.83
CA GLN A 229 -14.77 6.09 -3.71
C GLN A 229 -15.52 7.20 -4.46
N VAL A 230 -15.95 6.91 -5.70
CA VAL A 230 -16.77 7.84 -6.49
C VAL A 230 -18.06 8.16 -5.74
N LEU A 231 -18.75 7.15 -5.22
CA LEU A 231 -19.99 7.34 -4.48
C LEU A 231 -19.80 8.21 -3.24
N LEU A 232 -18.73 7.99 -2.45
CA LEU A 232 -18.41 8.81 -1.28
C LEU A 232 -18.19 10.28 -1.67
N ILE A 233 -17.37 10.53 -2.69
CA ILE A 233 -17.07 11.90 -3.15
C ILE A 233 -18.36 12.58 -3.61
N THR A 234 -19.18 11.90 -4.41
CA THR A 234 -20.48 12.43 -4.84
C THR A 234 -21.41 12.74 -3.67
N LEU A 235 -21.55 11.82 -2.69
CA LEU A 235 -22.39 12.04 -1.51
C LEU A 235 -21.90 13.20 -0.63
N SER A 236 -20.59 13.36 -0.47
CA SER A 236 -20.01 14.48 0.27
C SER A 236 -20.33 15.82 -0.39
N PHE A 237 -20.30 15.87 -1.73
CA PHE A 237 -20.64 17.05 -2.51
C PHE A 237 -22.15 17.37 -2.43
N PHE A 238 -23.03 16.37 -2.54
CA PHE A 238 -24.48 16.56 -2.41
C PHE A 238 -24.87 17.07 -1.02
N ARG A 239 -24.29 16.51 0.05
CA ARG A 239 -24.51 17.01 1.42
C ARG A 239 -24.13 18.47 1.56
N TRP A 240 -23.06 18.88 0.90
CA TRP A 240 -22.63 20.28 0.90
C TRP A 240 -23.59 21.19 0.13
N ILE A 241 -24.04 20.81 -1.08
CA ILE A 241 -25.06 21.57 -1.82
C ILE A 241 -26.34 21.75 -0.99
N ILE A 242 -26.81 20.69 -0.33
CA ILE A 242 -28.00 20.75 0.52
C ILE A 242 -27.79 21.69 1.71
N SER A 243 -26.58 21.73 2.28
CA SER A 243 -26.26 22.67 3.37
C SER A 243 -26.21 24.13 2.89
N LEU A 244 -25.73 24.39 1.68
CA LEU A 244 -25.76 25.72 1.08
C LEU A 244 -27.18 26.16 0.73
N LEU A 245 -28.00 25.28 0.14
CA LEU A 245 -29.38 25.60 -0.21
C LEU A 245 -30.22 25.94 1.04
N HIS A 246 -29.99 25.26 2.16
CA HIS A 246 -30.62 25.65 3.43
C HIS A 246 -30.10 27.02 3.92
N ALA A 247 -28.79 27.28 3.84
CA ALA A 247 -28.23 28.56 4.22
C ALA A 247 -28.74 29.73 3.36
N ASP A 248 -28.94 29.53 2.04
CA ASP A 248 -29.51 30.53 1.13
C ASP A 248 -31.01 30.78 1.41
N VAL A 249 -31.78 29.76 1.81
CA VAL A 249 -33.17 29.94 2.27
C VAL A 249 -33.22 30.79 3.53
N ASP A 250 -32.29 30.59 4.47
CA ASP A 250 -32.21 31.40 5.69
C ASP A 250 -31.70 32.83 5.41
N LEU A 251 -30.75 33.01 4.49
CA LEU A 251 -30.27 34.34 4.09
C LEU A 251 -31.31 35.14 3.31
N SER A 252 -32.11 34.50 2.44
CA SER A 252 -33.19 35.17 1.71
C SER A 252 -34.35 35.59 2.62
N PHE A 253 -34.50 34.98 3.80
CA PHE A 253 -35.43 35.41 4.84
C PHE A 253 -34.93 36.64 5.63
N PHE A 254 -33.61 36.86 5.69
CA PHE A 254 -32.99 38.00 6.39
C PHE A 254 -32.84 39.25 5.50
N TRP A 255 -32.94 39.09 4.18
CA TRP A 255 -32.80 40.17 3.18
C TRP A 255 -34.11 40.57 2.49
N ARG A 256 -35.27 40.26 3.09
CA ARG A 256 -36.56 40.91 2.82
C ARG A 256 -36.90 41.86 3.95
#